data_AF-A0A537R335-F1
#
_entry.id   AF-A0A537R335-F1
#
_cell.length_a   1.000
_cell.length_b   1.000
_cell.length_c   1.000
_cell.angle_alpha   90.00
_cell.angle_beta   90.00
_cell.angle_gamma   90.00
#
_symmetry.space_group_name_H-M   'P 1'
#
loop_
_entity.id
_entity.type
_entity.pdbx_description
1 polymer ?
#
loop_
_entity_poly.entity_id
_entity_poly.type
_entity_poly.pdbx_seq_one_letter_code
_entity_poly.pdbx_strand_id
1 'polypeptide(L)'
;MSRHLISQPNWRWQPPLETGYRKALLNDAHLSTESIGMLSGVLVVISVIPYALRTYQGKTKPNITSWTLWTLIGAALLFAITDHTFPNYILPLYMFLGTFIISVPLVRDQLRHKIPLRDWT
;
A
#
# COMPACT_ATOMS: atom_id res chain seq x y z
N MET A 1 47.95 -37.22 7.57
CA MET A 1 46.54 -37.56 7.31
C MET A 1 45.97 -36.53 6.35
N SER A 2 46.20 -36.74 5.04
CA SER A 2 45.86 -35.82 3.95
C SER A 2 44.44 -36.11 3.46
N ARG A 3 43.54 -35.13 3.52
CA ARG A 3 42.18 -35.29 3.01
C ARG A 3 42.22 -35.28 1.48
N HIS A 4 41.95 -36.41 0.86
CA HIS A 4 41.75 -36.51 -0.59
C HIS A 4 40.58 -35.62 -1.02
N LEU A 5 40.89 -34.57 -1.80
CA LEU A 5 39.91 -33.80 -2.56
C LEU A 5 39.40 -34.69 -3.69
N ILE A 6 38.18 -35.18 -3.58
CA ILE A 6 37.50 -35.95 -4.63
C ILE A 6 37.19 -34.97 -5.78
N SER A 7 37.97 -35.03 -6.85
CA SER A 7 37.65 -34.35 -8.10
C SER A 7 36.44 -35.02 -8.75
N GLN A 8 35.35 -34.28 -8.89
CA GLN A 8 34.14 -34.79 -9.53
C GLN A 8 34.38 -35.01 -11.05
N PRO A 9 33.84 -36.07 -11.66
CA PRO A 9 34.02 -36.37 -13.08
C PRO A 9 33.47 -35.28 -14.01
N ASN A 10 34.25 -34.88 -15.01
CA ASN A 10 33.97 -33.80 -15.96
C ASN A 10 32.81 -34.03 -16.95
N TRP A 11 32.27 -35.25 -17.05
CA TRP A 11 31.15 -35.58 -17.93
C TRP A 11 29.78 -35.28 -17.32
N ARG A 12 29.70 -35.04 -16.00
CA ARG A 12 28.48 -34.58 -15.36
C ARG A 12 28.26 -33.13 -15.75
N TRP A 13 27.23 -32.87 -16.55
CA TRP A 13 26.82 -31.53 -16.94
C TRP A 13 26.66 -30.65 -15.69
N GLN A 14 27.53 -29.65 -15.56
CA GLN A 14 27.43 -28.64 -14.51
C GLN A 14 26.68 -27.45 -15.12
N PRO A 15 25.60 -26.96 -14.46
CA PRO A 15 24.95 -25.75 -14.93
C PRO A 15 25.98 -24.62 -15.04
N PRO A 16 25.92 -23.80 -16.11
CA PRO A 16 26.82 -22.66 -16.26
C PRO A 16 26.80 -21.85 -14.97
N LEU A 17 27.96 -21.47 -14.44
CA LEU A 17 28.07 -20.71 -13.19
C LEU A 17 27.12 -19.49 -13.18
N GLU A 18 26.92 -18.87 -14.35
CA GLU A 18 25.96 -17.80 -14.62
C GLU A 18 24.52 -18.10 -14.19
N THR A 19 24.04 -19.34 -14.32
CA THR A 19 22.67 -19.71 -13.89
C THR A 19 22.50 -19.67 -12.38
N GLY A 20 23.55 -19.97 -11.61
CA GLY A 20 23.55 -19.83 -10.15
C GLY A 20 23.55 -18.36 -9.72
N TYR A 21 24.47 -17.57 -10.27
CA TYR A 21 24.57 -16.13 -10.01
C TYR A 21 23.30 -15.37 -10.40
N ARG A 22 22.70 -15.71 -11.55
CA ARG A 22 21.44 -15.10 -12.01
C ARG A 22 20.28 -15.36 -11.06
N LYS A 23 20.14 -16.60 -10.56
CA LYS A 23 19.09 -16.94 -9.60
C LYS A 23 19.30 -16.23 -8.26
N ALA A 24 20.54 -16.13 -7.79
CA ALA A 24 20.88 -15.39 -6.57
C ALA A 24 20.53 -13.89 -6.71
N LEU A 25 20.97 -13.25 -7.79
CA LEU A 25 20.66 -11.84 -8.07
C LEU A 25 19.15 -11.57 -8.17
N LEU A 26 18.39 -12.47 -8.80
CA LEU A 26 16.94 -12.35 -8.88
C LEU A 26 16.26 -12.51 -7.52
N ASN A 27 16.74 -13.43 -6.68
CA ASN A 27 16.21 -13.61 -5.33
C ASN A 27 16.51 -12.40 -4.44
N ASP A 28 17.72 -11.84 -4.51
CA ASP A 28 18.11 -10.65 -3.75
C ASP A 28 17.33 -9.41 -4.21
N ALA A 29 17.13 -9.27 -5.52
CA ALA A 29 16.30 -8.21 -6.10
C ALA A 29 14.82 -8.34 -5.69
N HIS A 30 14.28 -9.56 -5.64
CA HIS A 30 12.91 -9.81 -5.18
C HIS A 30 12.76 -9.46 -3.70
N LEU A 31 13.64 -9.98 -2.83
CA LEU A 31 13.62 -9.72 -1.39
C LEU A 31 13.75 -8.22 -1.08
N SER A 32 14.62 -7.50 -1.79
CA SER A 32 14.78 -6.05 -1.60
C SER A 32 13.54 -5.25 -2.05
N THR A 33 12.98 -5.58 -3.21
CA THR A 33 11.78 -4.91 -3.73
C THR A 33 10.57 -5.13 -2.83
N GLU A 34 10.35 -6.37 -2.39
CA GLU A 34 9.27 -6.72 -1.46
C GLU A 34 9.44 -6.01 -0.10
N SER A 35 10.67 -5.96 0.42
CA SER A 35 10.97 -5.29 1.69
C SER A 35 10.71 -3.79 1.62
N ILE A 36 11.12 -3.14 0.53
CA ILE A 36 10.86 -1.71 0.28
C ILE A 36 9.35 -1.46 0.16
N GLY A 37 8.64 -2.33 -0.57
CA GLY A 37 7.18 -2.29 -0.71
C GLY A 37 6.47 -2.41 0.65
N MET A 38 6.86 -3.38 1.48
CA MET A 38 6.28 -3.55 2.83
C MET A 38 6.57 -2.35 3.74
N LEU A 39 7.82 -1.87 3.77
CA LEU A 39 8.20 -0.71 4.58
C LEU A 39 7.43 0.55 4.18
N SER A 40 7.31 0.81 2.87
CA SER A 40 6.53 1.94 2.37
C SER A 40 5.05 1.83 2.74
N GLY A 41 4.45 0.64 2.61
CA GLY A 41 3.07 0.40 3.02
C GLY A 41 2.83 0.67 4.51
N VAL A 42 3.72 0.17 5.38
CA VAL A 42 3.66 0.42 6.83
C VAL A 42 3.78 1.91 7.15
N LEU A 43 4.73 2.61 6.52
CA LEU A 43 4.90 4.05 6.71
C LEU A 43 3.66 4.85 6.30
N VAL A 44 3.03 4.48 5.18
CA VAL A 44 1.80 5.10 4.70
C VAL A 44 0.68 4.93 5.73
N VAL A 45 0.47 3.72 6.26
CA VAL A 45 -0.56 3.47 7.30
C VAL A 45 -0.28 4.29 8.56
N ILE A 46 0.96 4.31 9.05
CA ILE A 46 1.36 5.10 10.23
C ILE A 46 1.15 6.60 9.98
N SER A 47 1.41 7.09 8.77
CA SER A 47 1.30 8.52 8.43
C SER A 47 -0.13 9.06 8.50
N VAL A 48 -1.15 8.20 8.36
CA VAL A 48 -2.56 8.59 8.47
C VAL A 48 -2.90 9.00 9.91
N ILE A 49 -2.27 8.36 10.90
CA ILE A 49 -2.55 8.58 12.32
C ILE A 49 -2.34 10.06 12.75
N PRO A 50 -1.16 10.69 12.55
CA PRO A 50 -0.96 12.08 12.97
C PRO A 50 -1.83 13.07 12.17
N TYR A 51 -2.21 12.74 10.94
CA TYR A 51 -3.13 13.57 10.16
C TYR A 51 -4.56 13.51 10.71
N ALA A 52 -5.07 12.30 10.98
CA ALA A 52 -6.37 12.09 11.58
C ALA A 52 -6.45 12.74 12.97
N LEU A 53 -5.44 12.54 13.82
CA LEU A 53 -5.37 13.17 15.15
C LEU A 53 -5.43 14.70 15.06
N ARG A 54 -4.64 15.33 14.17
CA ARG A 54 -4.66 16.79 14.01
C ARG A 54 -5.98 17.31 13.44
N THR A 55 -6.63 16.52 12.60
CA THR A 55 -7.98 16.80 12.09
C THR A 55 -9.01 16.78 13.22
N TYR A 56 -9.01 15.74 14.07
CA TYR A 56 -9.93 15.64 15.21
C TYR A 56 -9.67 16.69 16.29
N GLN A 57 -8.44 17.18 16.41
CA GLN A 57 -8.11 18.31 17.29
C GLN A 57 -8.56 19.68 16.73
N GLY A 58 -9.13 19.74 15.52
CA GLY A 58 -9.53 20.99 14.87
C GLY A 58 -8.36 21.89 14.44
N LYS A 59 -7.12 21.39 14.52
CA LYS A 59 -5.90 22.13 14.13
C LYS A 59 -5.68 22.15 12.62
N THR A 60 -6.24 21.16 11.93
CA THR A 60 -6.30 21.10 10.47
C THR A 60 -7.75 21.24 10.06
N LYS A 61 -8.04 22.12 9.09
CA LYS A 61 -9.36 22.24 8.46
C LYS A 61 -9.33 21.45 7.14
N PRO A 62 -9.84 20.21 7.12
CA PRO A 62 -9.81 19.40 5.90
C PRO A 62 -10.93 19.87 4.97
N ASN A 63 -10.65 19.95 3.68
CA ASN A 63 -11.67 20.27 2.69
C ASN A 63 -12.64 19.09 2.55
N ILE A 64 -13.89 19.28 3.00
CA ILE A 64 -14.91 18.23 3.04
C ILE A 64 -15.18 17.68 1.65
N THR A 65 -15.26 18.57 0.65
CA THR A 65 -15.52 18.20 -0.74
C THR A 65 -14.48 17.20 -1.25
N SER A 66 -13.20 17.48 -1.02
CA SER A 66 -12.10 16.57 -1.40
C SER A 66 -12.22 15.22 -0.70
N TRP A 67 -12.38 15.20 0.63
CA TRP A 67 -12.46 13.95 1.39
C TRP A 67 -13.68 13.11 0.99
N THR A 68 -14.84 13.72 0.81
CA THR A 68 -16.05 13.03 0.34
C THR A 68 -15.89 12.53 -1.09
N LEU A 69 -15.28 13.31 -2.00
CA LEU A 69 -15.06 12.89 -3.38
C LEU A 69 -14.13 11.67 -3.45
N TRP A 70 -13.03 11.68 -2.71
CA TRP A 70 -12.11 10.54 -2.66
C TRP A 70 -12.76 9.29 -2.06
N THR A 71 -13.64 9.43 -1.07
CA THR A 71 -14.47 8.32 -0.56
C THR A 71 -15.34 7.73 -1.67
N LEU A 72 -16.01 8.57 -2.47
CA LEU A 72 -16.86 8.11 -3.58
C LEU A 72 -16.05 7.44 -4.69
N ILE A 73 -14.87 7.97 -5.02
CA ILE A 73 -13.94 7.36 -5.98
C ILE A 73 -13.50 5.98 -5.49
N GLY A 74 -13.09 5.85 -4.23
CA GLY A 74 -12.70 4.57 -3.64
C GLY A 74 -13.85 3.54 -3.69
N ALA A 75 -15.07 3.98 -3.38
CA ALA A 75 -16.26 3.13 -3.50
C ALA A 75 -16.50 2.70 -4.95
N ALA A 76 -16.47 3.63 -5.91
CA ALA A 76 -16.65 3.34 -7.33
C ALA A 76 -15.59 2.35 -7.84
N LEU A 77 -14.33 2.50 -7.42
CA LEU A 77 -13.25 1.58 -7.76
C LEU A 77 -13.53 0.18 -7.21
N LEU A 78 -14.03 0.04 -5.97
CA LEU A 78 -14.41 -1.26 -5.41
C LEU A 78 -15.50 -1.96 -6.23
N PHE A 79 -16.51 -1.21 -6.72
CA PHE A 79 -17.56 -1.75 -7.59
C PHE A 79 -17.08 -2.03 -9.02
N ALA A 80 -16.03 -1.36 -9.48
CA ALA A 80 -15.47 -1.55 -10.81
C ALA A 80 -14.53 -2.75 -10.93
N ILE A 81 -14.18 -3.41 -9.82
CA ILE A 81 -13.32 -4.61 -9.83
C ILE A 81 -14.06 -5.75 -10.54
N THR A 82 -13.57 -6.14 -11.71
CA THR A 82 -14.04 -7.31 -12.46
C THR A 82 -13.30 -8.58 -12.06
N ASP A 83 -12.01 -8.47 -11.75
CA ASP A 83 -11.15 -9.60 -11.37
C ASP A 83 -10.99 -9.66 -9.85
N HIS A 84 -11.69 -10.60 -9.22
CA HIS A 84 -11.75 -10.73 -7.76
C HIS A 84 -10.52 -11.43 -7.18
N THR A 85 -9.37 -10.76 -7.24
CA THR A 85 -8.13 -11.20 -6.58
C THR A 85 -7.80 -10.28 -5.40
N PHE A 86 -7.21 -10.84 -4.33
CA PHE A 86 -6.86 -10.05 -3.14
C PHE A 86 -6.04 -8.78 -3.46
N PRO A 87 -5.01 -8.81 -4.32
CA PRO A 87 -4.25 -7.61 -4.68
C PRO A 87 -5.09 -6.49 -5.30
N ASN A 88 -6.10 -6.83 -6.10
CA ASN A 88 -6.96 -5.85 -6.76
C ASN A 88 -7.84 -5.06 -5.78
N TYR A 89 -8.07 -5.61 -4.58
CA TYR A 89 -8.83 -4.92 -3.53
C TYR A 89 -7.97 -4.00 -2.67
N ILE A 90 -6.65 -4.22 -2.56
CA ILE A 90 -5.80 -3.50 -1.59
C ILE A 90 -5.89 -1.99 -1.78
N LEU A 91 -5.68 -1.50 -3.00
CA LEU A 91 -5.66 -0.08 -3.29
C LEU A 91 -7.05 0.57 -3.15
N PRO A 92 -8.12 0.06 -3.79
CA PRO A 92 -9.45 0.63 -3.63
C PRO A 92 -9.95 0.60 -2.18
N LEU A 93 -9.66 -0.48 -1.44
CA LEU A 93 -10.07 -0.61 -0.04
C LEU A 93 -9.30 0.36 0.86
N TYR A 94 -8.00 0.54 0.65
CA TYR A 94 -7.20 1.54 1.35
C TYR A 94 -7.73 2.95 1.10
N MET A 95 -8.00 3.28 -0.16
CA MET A 95 -8.54 4.59 -0.55
C MET A 95 -9.90 4.82 0.09
N PHE A 96 -10.81 3.86 -0.03
CA PHE A 96 -12.16 3.97 0.54
C PHE A 96 -12.12 4.09 2.06
N LEU A 97 -11.50 3.14 2.77
CA LEU A 97 -11.51 3.15 4.24
C LEU A 97 -10.77 4.36 4.83
N GLY A 98 -9.61 4.70 4.25
CA GLY A 98 -8.80 5.83 4.73
C GLY A 98 -9.53 7.16 4.61
N THR A 99 -10.20 7.40 3.48
CA THR A 99 -10.96 8.63 3.24
C THR A 99 -12.30 8.63 3.96
N PHE A 100 -12.97 7.47 4.05
CA PHE A 100 -14.24 7.31 4.74
C PHE A 100 -14.17 7.67 6.23
N ILE A 101 -13.11 7.20 6.91
CA ILE A 101 -12.88 7.49 8.35
C ILE A 101 -12.78 9.00 8.60
N ILE A 102 -12.24 9.76 7.66
CA ILE A 102 -12.09 11.22 7.78
C ILE A 102 -13.37 11.93 7.30
N SER A 103 -13.98 11.47 6.20
CA SER A 103 -15.13 12.14 5.60
C SER A 103 -16.39 12.03 6.47
N VAL A 104 -16.63 10.89 7.13
CA VAL A 104 -17.87 10.67 7.89
C VAL A 104 -18.03 11.64 9.06
N PRO A 105 -17.03 11.82 9.95
CA PRO A 105 -17.11 12.81 11.03
C PRO A 105 -17.25 14.24 10.50
N LEU A 106 -16.53 14.59 9.43
CA LEU A 106 -16.59 15.93 8.83
C LEU A 106 -17.97 16.25 8.26
N VAL A 107 -18.54 15.35 7.47
CA VAL A 107 -19.89 15.53 6.91
C VAL A 107 -20.92 15.57 8.04
N ARG A 108 -20.79 14.69 9.05
CA ARG A 108 -21.69 14.69 10.21
C ARG A 108 -21.66 16.02 10.97
N ASP A 109 -20.47 16.59 11.16
CA ASP A 109 -20.30 17.87 11.84
C ASP A 109 -20.93 19.03 11.04
N GLN A 110 -20.70 19.07 9.74
CA GLN A 110 -21.28 20.07 8.83
C GLN A 110 -22.82 20.01 8.79
N LEU A 111 -23.38 18.79 8.73
CA LEU A 111 -24.82 18.58 8.80
C LEU A 111 -25.42 19.03 10.14
N ARG A 112 -24.69 18.84 11.25
CA ARG A 112 -25.11 19.33 12.58
C ARG A 112 -25.12 20.85 12.66
N HIS A 113 -24.14 21.51 12.04
CA HIS A 113 -24.03 22.96 12.03
C HIS A 113 -24.82 23.64 10.89
N LYS A 114 -25.52 22.85 10.04
CA LYS A 114 -26.33 23.33 8.91
C LYS A 114 -25.58 24.26 7.95
N ILE A 115 -24.29 24.04 7.79
CA ILE A 115 -23.44 24.84 6.91
C ILE A 115 -23.81 24.50 5.46
N PRO A 116 -24.10 25.49 4.59
CA PRO A 116 -24.53 25.24 3.22
C PRO A 116 -23.38 24.71 2.35
N LEU A 117 -23.71 23.88 1.36
CA LEU A 117 -22.74 23.17 0.49
C LEU A 117 -21.68 24.08 -0.16
N ARG A 118 -22.02 25.33 -0.45
CA ARG A 118 -21.10 26.31 -1.04
C ARG A 118 -19.91 26.68 -0.15
N ASP A 119 -20.02 26.43 1.16
CA ASP A 119 -19.01 26.78 2.17
C ASP A 119 -18.16 25.55 2.56
N TRP A 120 -18.27 24.44 1.81
CA TRP A 120 -17.57 23.17 2.09
C TRP A 120 -16.18 23.06 1.43
N THR A 121 -15.69 24.15 0.83
CA THR A 121 -14.38 24.26 0.17
C THR A 121 -13.36 24.97 1.05
#